data_AF-A0A350LS24-F1
#
_entry.id   AF-A0A350LS24-F1
#
_cell.length_a   1.000
_cell.length_b   1.000
_cell.length_c   1.000
_cell.angle_alpha   90.00
_cell.angle_beta   90.00
_cell.angle_gamma   90.00
#
_symmetry.space_group_name_H-M   'P 1'
#
loop_
_entity.id
_entity.type
_entity.pdbx_description
1 polymer ?
#
loop_
_entity_poly.entity_id
_entity_poly.type
_entity_poly.pdbx_seq_one_letter_code
_entity_poly.pdbx_strand_id
1 'polypeptide(L)'
;FPSRESFVSAMEAGGVAAMEVVARDFKTLGLYTARALSFDGVEYDVLEHALTPAQIEIYDAYAGAFRTIHHNLEAALTATGVNDASGETNASAARASAKSRFESTKQRFFNHLLMGMKAPTIIRAIKDDLAAGKACVIQVVSTGESLLKRRLETMDPEDELVEGALTPRDYVLGYLEQAFPIHAQKLVEIDGNMVVEPLRDETGALVVSREALALRDAAMMELMTLAPIPSALDQILWAFGDEAVAEVTGRSIRPLKAEDGHLFIEKRAASSNSSETQAFMDGEKDILIFSDAGGTGRSYHAAQTAKNQKRRRHYLLEPGWRADAAIQGLGRTHRSAQVSAPFFRVCTSDVHGEKRFTSTIAKRLDQLGALTKGQRETGSQGMFREEDNLESPIARAALRGYFADLAAGRAEAMSYES
;
A
#
# COMPACT_ATOMS: atom_id res chain seq x y z
N PHE A 1 -2.06 38.98 -19.25
CA PHE A 1 -2.68 39.33 -17.96
C PHE A 1 -2.24 40.72 -17.56
N PRO A 2 -3.16 41.58 -17.09
CA PRO A 2 -2.89 43.00 -16.80
C PRO A 2 -2.02 43.22 -15.55
N SER A 3 -1.98 42.27 -14.60
CA SER A 3 -1.09 42.31 -13.44
C SER A 3 -0.62 40.91 -13.01
N ARG A 4 0.44 40.82 -12.21
CA ARG A 4 0.92 39.55 -11.63
C ARG A 4 -0.15 38.87 -10.77
N GLU A 5 -0.86 39.65 -9.96
CA GLU A 5 -1.95 39.13 -9.12
C GLU A 5 -3.08 38.55 -9.96
N SER A 6 -3.48 39.24 -11.04
CA SER A 6 -4.51 38.73 -11.96
C SER A 6 -4.10 37.42 -12.66
N PHE A 7 -2.80 37.23 -12.91
CA PHE A 7 -2.27 35.99 -13.46
C PHE A 7 -2.30 34.85 -12.44
N VAL A 8 -1.80 35.09 -11.21
CA VAL A 8 -1.77 34.07 -10.16
C VAL A 8 -3.18 33.60 -9.83
N SER A 9 -4.13 34.52 -9.61
CA SER A 9 -5.51 34.17 -9.32
C SER A 9 -6.18 33.39 -10.46
N ALA A 10 -5.88 33.72 -11.73
CA ALA A 10 -6.38 32.95 -12.87
C ALA A 10 -5.75 31.55 -12.96
N MET A 11 -4.48 31.38 -12.59
CA MET A 11 -3.82 30.08 -12.56
C MET A 11 -4.31 29.20 -11.41
N GLU A 12 -4.53 29.78 -10.22
CA GLU A 12 -5.11 29.07 -9.07
C GLU A 12 -6.55 28.62 -9.36
N ALA A 13 -7.37 29.50 -9.95
CA ALA A 13 -8.73 29.17 -10.34
C ALA A 13 -8.80 28.13 -11.47
N GLY A 14 -7.86 28.18 -12.42
CA GLY A 14 -7.78 27.24 -13.55
C GLY A 14 -7.13 25.89 -13.22
N GLY A 15 -6.49 25.77 -12.05
CA GLY A 15 -5.85 24.55 -11.58
C GLY A 15 -4.73 24.03 -12.51
N VAL A 16 -4.47 22.72 -12.42
CA VAL A 16 -3.37 22.06 -13.14
C VAL A 16 -3.45 22.23 -14.65
N ALA A 17 -4.66 22.17 -15.23
CA ALA A 17 -4.84 22.28 -16.67
C ALA A 17 -4.43 23.66 -17.22
N ALA A 18 -4.76 24.75 -16.51
CA ALA A 18 -4.32 26.10 -16.90
C ALA A 18 -2.80 26.26 -16.76
N MET A 19 -2.22 25.71 -15.70
CA MET A 19 -0.77 25.70 -15.50
C MET A 19 -0.03 24.90 -16.59
N GLU A 20 -0.60 23.78 -17.06
CA GLU A 20 -0.04 22.98 -18.15
C GLU A 20 -0.01 23.75 -19.48
N VAL A 21 -1.08 24.49 -19.81
CA VAL A 21 -1.14 25.33 -21.03
C VAL A 21 -0.06 26.40 -20.98
N VAL A 22 0.09 27.10 -19.85
CA VAL A 22 1.12 28.13 -19.69
C VAL A 22 2.53 27.53 -19.77
N ALA A 23 2.77 26.38 -19.12
CA ALA A 23 4.05 25.69 -19.21
C ALA A 23 4.37 25.25 -20.65
N ARG A 24 3.37 24.78 -21.41
CA ARG A 24 3.49 24.41 -22.82
C ARG A 24 3.84 25.62 -23.68
N ASP A 25 3.17 26.75 -23.46
CA ASP A 25 3.40 27.97 -24.23
C ASP A 25 4.78 28.55 -23.94
N PHE A 26 5.22 28.57 -22.67
CA PHE A 26 6.59 28.96 -22.33
C PHE A 26 7.64 28.02 -22.95
N LYS A 27 7.37 26.71 -23.02
CA LYS A 27 8.24 25.75 -23.70
C LYS A 27 8.34 26.03 -25.20
N THR A 28 7.20 26.34 -25.83
CA THR A 28 7.11 26.64 -27.27
C THR A 28 7.83 27.95 -27.62
N LEU A 29 7.73 28.95 -26.76
CA LEU A 29 8.41 30.24 -26.91
C LEU A 29 9.91 30.18 -26.57
N GLY A 30 10.43 29.02 -26.14
CA GLY A 30 11.83 28.87 -25.69
C GLY A 30 12.14 29.57 -24.36
N LEU A 31 11.12 30.12 -23.69
CA LEU A 31 11.24 30.80 -22.39
C LEU A 31 11.33 29.81 -21.22
N TYR A 32 10.99 28.54 -21.46
CA TYR A 32 11.08 27.46 -20.48
C TYR A 32 11.81 26.26 -21.05
N THR A 33 12.97 25.95 -20.46
CA THR A 33 13.73 24.73 -20.76
C THR A 33 13.44 23.69 -19.69
N ALA A 34 12.59 22.72 -20.02
CA ALA A 34 12.39 21.52 -19.18
C ALA A 34 13.42 20.46 -19.57
N ARG A 35 14.41 20.21 -18.70
CA ARG A 35 15.31 19.06 -18.86
C ARG A 35 14.63 17.83 -18.25
N ALA A 36 14.43 16.80 -19.07
CA ALA A 36 14.00 15.49 -18.59
C ALA A 36 15.23 14.57 -18.47
N LEU A 37 15.22 13.70 -17.46
CA LEU A 37 16.21 12.64 -17.37
C LEU A 37 15.89 11.57 -18.42
N SER A 38 16.88 11.18 -19.21
CA SER A 38 16.72 10.09 -20.18
C SER A 38 16.51 8.76 -19.45
N PHE A 39 15.58 7.94 -19.92
CA PHE A 39 15.44 6.54 -19.50
C PHE A 39 16.25 5.58 -20.37
N ASP A 40 17.21 6.09 -21.13
CA ASP A 40 18.15 5.26 -21.88
C ASP A 40 19.00 4.39 -20.94
N GLY A 41 19.17 3.11 -21.32
CA GLY A 41 19.84 2.09 -20.48
C GLY A 41 19.07 1.62 -19.24
N VAL A 42 17.89 2.20 -18.94
CA VAL A 42 17.03 1.70 -17.86
C VAL A 42 16.34 0.42 -18.32
N GLU A 43 16.46 -0.62 -17.50
CA GLU A 43 15.85 -1.93 -17.72
C GLU A 43 14.74 -2.18 -16.69
N TYR A 44 13.80 -3.04 -17.07
CA TYR A 44 12.64 -3.37 -16.26
C TYR A 44 12.32 -4.86 -16.26
N ASP A 45 11.86 -5.40 -15.13
CA ASP A 45 11.21 -6.71 -15.07
C ASP A 45 10.10 -6.77 -14.02
N VAL A 46 9.30 -7.84 -14.10
CA VAL A 46 8.29 -8.19 -13.10
C VAL A 46 8.79 -9.42 -12.36
N LEU A 47 8.84 -9.33 -11.04
CA LEU A 47 9.05 -10.48 -10.15
C LEU A 47 7.69 -10.91 -9.62
N GLU A 48 7.14 -11.96 -10.23
CA GLU A 48 5.89 -12.58 -9.80
C GLU A 48 6.15 -13.66 -8.75
N HIS A 49 5.42 -13.58 -7.64
CA HIS A 49 5.34 -14.64 -6.64
C HIS A 49 4.09 -15.48 -6.90
N ALA A 50 4.27 -16.75 -7.24
CA ALA A 50 3.18 -17.71 -7.21
C ALA A 50 2.89 -18.09 -5.75
N LEU A 51 1.66 -17.87 -5.29
CA LEU A 51 1.26 -18.29 -3.95
C LEU A 51 1.36 -19.81 -3.83
N THR A 52 2.00 -20.27 -2.76
CA THR A 52 2.05 -21.70 -2.42
C THR A 52 0.67 -22.20 -1.98
N PRO A 53 0.38 -23.51 -2.05
CA PRO A 53 -0.89 -24.06 -1.56
C PRO A 53 -1.24 -23.63 -0.13
N ALA A 54 -0.26 -23.61 0.78
CA ALA A 54 -0.45 -23.14 2.14
C ALA A 54 -0.79 -21.64 2.22
N GLN A 55 -0.18 -20.80 1.37
CA GLN A 55 -0.52 -19.37 1.31
C GLN A 55 -1.91 -19.14 0.73
N ILE A 56 -2.34 -19.96 -0.24
CA ILE A 56 -3.71 -19.92 -0.79
C ILE A 56 -4.71 -20.24 0.33
N GLU A 57 -4.50 -21.32 1.10
CA GLU A 57 -5.35 -21.67 2.24
C GLU A 57 -5.46 -20.52 3.26
N ILE A 58 -4.34 -19.87 3.57
CA ILE A 58 -4.33 -18.71 4.48
C ILE A 58 -5.09 -17.53 3.87
N TYR A 59 -4.86 -17.23 2.59
CA TYR A 59 -5.54 -16.14 1.87
C TYR A 59 -7.05 -16.34 1.85
N ASP A 60 -7.50 -17.56 1.52
CA ASP A 60 -8.91 -17.93 1.44
C ASP A 60 -9.57 -17.91 2.83
N ALA A 61 -8.87 -18.34 3.88
CA ALA A 61 -9.37 -18.24 5.25
C ALA A 61 -9.60 -16.79 5.68
N TYR A 62 -8.66 -15.88 5.37
CA TYR A 62 -8.86 -14.45 5.60
C TYR A 62 -9.98 -13.87 4.72
N ALA A 63 -10.10 -14.27 3.46
CA ALA A 63 -11.21 -13.86 2.60
C ALA A 63 -12.57 -14.29 3.18
N GLY A 64 -12.64 -15.50 3.71
CA GLY A 64 -13.80 -16.01 4.46
C GLY A 64 -14.13 -15.14 5.68
N ALA A 65 -13.13 -14.84 6.52
CA ALA A 65 -13.32 -13.98 7.69
C ALA A 65 -13.80 -12.56 7.30
N PHE A 66 -13.26 -11.97 6.22
CA PHE A 66 -13.74 -10.67 5.74
C PHE A 66 -15.18 -10.71 5.22
N ARG A 67 -15.60 -11.82 4.61
CA ARG A 67 -17.00 -12.04 4.23
C ARG A 67 -17.89 -12.09 5.48
N THR A 68 -17.48 -12.82 6.52
CA THR A 68 -18.20 -12.87 7.80
C THR A 68 -18.29 -11.48 8.44
N ILE A 69 -17.18 -10.74 8.51
CA ILE A 69 -17.16 -9.37 9.08
C ILE A 69 -18.07 -8.43 8.28
N HIS A 70 -18.10 -8.55 6.95
CA HIS A 70 -18.98 -7.74 6.11
C HIS A 70 -20.47 -8.03 6.39
N HIS A 71 -20.83 -9.31 6.53
CA HIS A 71 -22.18 -9.70 6.91
C HIS A 71 -22.54 -9.19 8.32
N ASN A 72 -21.64 -9.40 9.28
CA ASN A 72 -21.79 -8.93 10.65
C ASN A 72 -21.90 -7.40 10.73
N LEU A 73 -21.24 -6.66 9.83
CA LEU A 73 -21.35 -5.20 9.75
C LEU A 73 -22.77 -4.77 9.38
N GLU A 74 -23.41 -5.39 8.40
CA GLU A 74 -24.81 -5.07 8.04
C GLU A 74 -25.78 -5.41 9.18
N ALA A 75 -25.59 -6.56 9.84
CA ALA A 75 -26.36 -6.94 11.01
C ALA A 75 -26.15 -5.96 12.17
N ALA A 76 -24.91 -5.55 12.45
CA ALA A 76 -24.58 -4.60 13.49
C ALA A 76 -25.14 -3.19 13.22
N LEU A 77 -25.14 -2.73 11.96
CA LEU A 77 -25.80 -1.47 11.59
C LEU A 77 -27.31 -1.50 11.86
N THR A 78 -27.95 -2.67 11.69
CA THR A 78 -29.37 -2.87 12.04
C THR A 78 -29.57 -2.90 13.56
N ALA A 79 -28.76 -3.70 14.26
CA ALA A 79 -28.82 -3.86 15.72
C ALA A 79 -28.45 -2.58 16.51
N THR A 80 -27.79 -1.61 15.85
CA THR A 80 -27.48 -0.29 16.43
C THR A 80 -28.48 0.80 16.00
N GLY A 81 -29.49 0.48 15.19
CA GLY A 81 -30.51 1.44 14.73
C GLY A 81 -30.04 2.38 13.62
N VAL A 82 -28.88 2.13 13.01
CA VAL A 82 -28.41 2.87 11.83
C VAL A 82 -29.22 2.50 10.58
N ASN A 83 -29.51 1.21 10.42
CA ASN A 83 -30.49 0.71 9.47
C ASN A 83 -31.79 0.36 10.20
N ASP A 84 -32.91 0.42 9.50
CA ASP A 84 -34.17 -0.16 9.95
C ASP A 84 -34.20 -1.69 9.68
N ALA A 85 -35.29 -2.35 10.06
CA ALA A 85 -35.48 -3.79 9.86
C ALA A 85 -35.62 -4.19 8.37
N SER A 86 -35.89 -3.24 7.47
CA SER A 86 -35.98 -3.46 6.01
C SER A 86 -34.65 -3.25 5.29
N GLY A 87 -33.62 -2.75 6.00
CA GLY A 87 -32.30 -2.44 5.48
C GLY A 87 -32.14 -1.01 4.96
N GLU A 88 -33.19 -0.19 5.05
CA GLU A 88 -33.17 1.25 4.75
C GLU A 88 -32.41 2.01 5.84
N THR A 89 -31.73 3.09 5.44
CA THR A 89 -30.81 3.81 6.33
C THR A 89 -31.50 4.97 7.03
N ASN A 90 -31.50 4.96 8.36
CA ASN A 90 -31.91 6.10 9.17
C ASN A 90 -30.77 7.12 9.33
N ALA A 91 -29.51 6.67 9.16
CA ALA A 91 -28.31 7.51 9.32
C ALA A 91 -27.31 7.32 8.14
N SER A 92 -27.63 7.89 6.97
CA SER A 92 -26.86 7.69 5.73
C SER A 92 -25.37 8.00 5.87
N ALA A 93 -25.01 9.06 6.60
CA ALA A 93 -23.62 9.44 6.86
C ALA A 93 -22.90 8.43 7.76
N ALA A 94 -23.56 7.92 8.82
CA ALA A 94 -22.98 6.93 9.72
C ALA A 94 -22.74 5.60 8.99
N ARG A 95 -23.72 5.16 8.18
CA ARG A 95 -23.59 3.97 7.32
C ARG A 95 -22.43 4.11 6.33
N ALA A 96 -22.36 5.23 5.61
CA ALA A 96 -21.29 5.48 4.65
C ALA A 96 -19.90 5.50 5.32
N SER A 97 -19.80 6.12 6.50
CA SER A 97 -18.57 6.14 7.30
C SER A 97 -18.14 4.73 7.74
N ALA A 98 -19.08 3.94 8.27
CA ALA A 98 -18.80 2.56 8.70
C ALA A 98 -18.32 1.67 7.55
N LYS A 99 -19.01 1.73 6.39
CA LYS A 99 -18.61 1.00 5.18
C LYS A 99 -17.26 1.45 4.64
N SER A 100 -17.01 2.77 4.60
CA SER A 100 -15.74 3.33 4.15
C SER A 100 -14.56 2.85 5.01
N ARG A 101 -14.73 2.84 6.34
CA ARG A 101 -13.72 2.32 7.27
C ARG A 101 -13.46 0.83 7.08
N PHE A 102 -14.50 0.02 6.89
CA PHE A 102 -14.37 -1.40 6.59
C PHE A 102 -13.58 -1.65 5.29
N GLU A 103 -13.99 -1.02 4.20
CA GLU A 103 -13.36 -1.19 2.88
C GLU A 103 -11.90 -0.73 2.89
N SER A 104 -11.60 0.39 3.55
CA SER A 104 -10.22 0.90 3.70
C SER A 104 -9.34 -0.03 4.53
N THR A 105 -9.90 -0.68 5.56
CA THR A 105 -9.18 -1.69 6.36
C THR A 105 -8.95 -2.96 5.56
N LYS A 106 -9.95 -3.46 4.82
CA LYS A 106 -9.83 -4.61 3.93
C LYS A 106 -8.71 -4.44 2.91
N GLN A 107 -8.72 -3.32 2.21
CA GLN A 107 -7.70 -2.98 1.21
C GLN A 107 -6.29 -2.95 1.81
N ARG A 108 -6.11 -2.27 2.94
CA ARG A 108 -4.81 -2.24 3.64
C ARG A 108 -4.39 -3.64 4.09
N PHE A 109 -5.29 -4.41 4.70
CA PHE A 109 -5.00 -5.75 5.19
C PHE A 109 -4.46 -6.65 4.06
N PHE A 110 -5.21 -6.81 2.96
CA PHE A 110 -4.82 -7.71 1.88
C PHE A 110 -3.53 -7.28 1.17
N ASN A 111 -3.31 -5.97 1.02
CA ASN A 111 -2.05 -5.47 0.50
C ASN A 111 -0.86 -5.92 1.37
N HIS A 112 -0.95 -5.75 2.68
CA HIS A 112 0.12 -6.20 3.58
C HIS A 112 0.27 -7.72 3.67
N LEU A 113 -0.85 -8.45 3.62
CA LEU A 113 -0.86 -9.90 3.61
C LEU A 113 -0.07 -10.43 2.41
N LEU A 114 -0.40 -9.92 1.21
CA LEU A 114 0.29 -10.29 -0.03
C LEU A 114 1.75 -9.85 -0.01
N MET A 115 2.08 -8.66 0.50
CA MET A 115 3.47 -8.25 0.70
C MET A 115 4.25 -9.26 1.55
N GLY A 116 3.69 -9.65 2.69
CA GLY A 116 4.29 -10.66 3.57
C GLY A 116 4.44 -12.02 2.89
N MET A 117 3.46 -12.44 2.10
CA MET A 117 3.53 -13.69 1.32
C MET A 117 4.61 -13.65 0.23
N LYS A 118 4.83 -12.49 -0.42
CA LYS A 118 5.86 -12.32 -1.46
C LYS A 118 7.29 -12.35 -0.92
N ALA A 119 7.50 -12.06 0.36
CA ALA A 119 8.81 -11.83 0.96
C ALA A 119 9.85 -12.94 0.67
N PRO A 120 9.54 -14.25 0.75
CA PRO A 120 10.51 -15.30 0.41
C PRO A 120 11.05 -15.22 -1.03
N THR A 121 10.19 -14.87 -1.99
CA THR A 121 10.59 -14.72 -3.40
C THR A 121 11.47 -13.49 -3.60
N ILE A 122 11.17 -12.40 -2.90
CA ILE A 122 11.96 -11.16 -2.92
C ILE A 122 13.33 -11.37 -2.27
N ILE A 123 13.38 -12.04 -1.11
CA ILE A 123 14.63 -12.36 -0.41
C ILE A 123 15.55 -13.20 -1.31
N ARG A 124 15.01 -14.21 -1.99
CA ARG A 124 15.79 -15.01 -2.96
C ARG A 124 16.32 -14.12 -4.09
N ALA A 125 15.47 -13.29 -4.67
CA ALA A 125 15.85 -12.39 -5.75
C ALA A 125 16.94 -11.37 -5.34
N ILE A 126 16.85 -10.83 -4.12
CA ILE A 126 17.88 -9.95 -3.56
C ILE A 126 19.21 -10.70 -3.42
N LYS A 127 19.19 -11.94 -2.89
CA LYS A 127 20.41 -12.77 -2.80
C LYS A 127 21.07 -12.96 -4.17
N ASP A 128 20.28 -13.27 -5.19
CA ASP A 128 20.78 -13.46 -6.56
C ASP A 128 21.39 -12.16 -7.13
N ASP A 129 20.74 -11.02 -6.91
CA ASP A 129 21.23 -9.73 -7.39
C ASP A 129 22.50 -9.25 -6.65
N LEU A 130 22.61 -9.53 -5.35
CA LEU A 130 23.83 -9.29 -4.57
C LEU A 130 24.98 -10.16 -5.07
N ALA A 131 24.73 -11.45 -5.35
CA ALA A 131 25.71 -12.35 -5.93
C ALA A 131 26.17 -11.89 -7.33
N ALA A 132 25.29 -11.23 -8.07
CA ALA A 132 25.60 -10.57 -9.35
C ALA A 132 26.32 -9.20 -9.19
N GLY A 133 26.70 -8.81 -7.98
CA GLY A 133 27.43 -7.57 -7.70
C GLY A 133 26.58 -6.29 -7.78
N LYS A 134 25.25 -6.39 -7.71
CA LYS A 134 24.34 -5.24 -7.71
C LYS A 134 24.08 -4.76 -6.28
N ALA A 135 23.73 -3.48 -6.15
CA ALA A 135 23.18 -2.94 -4.90
C ALA A 135 21.65 -2.90 -4.98
N CYS A 136 20.97 -3.46 -3.98
CA CYS A 136 19.52 -3.57 -3.95
C CYS A 136 18.90 -2.38 -3.23
N VAL A 137 17.89 -1.77 -3.83
CA VAL A 137 17.11 -0.67 -3.25
C VAL A 137 15.64 -1.09 -3.24
N ILE A 138 15.02 -1.18 -2.08
CA ILE A 138 13.65 -1.67 -1.89
C ILE A 138 12.77 -0.50 -1.47
N GLN A 139 11.77 -0.20 -2.30
CA GLN A 139 10.76 0.80 -2.02
C GLN A 139 9.53 0.14 -1.39
N VAL A 140 9.15 0.62 -0.21
CA VAL A 140 7.92 0.23 0.50
C VAL A 140 7.09 1.48 0.82
N VAL A 141 5.77 1.34 0.95
CA VAL A 141 4.91 2.46 1.37
C VAL A 141 4.59 2.31 2.85
N SER A 142 4.18 1.11 3.26
CA SER A 142 3.91 0.82 4.65
C SER A 142 5.10 0.18 5.35
N THR A 143 5.32 0.66 6.57
CA THR A 143 6.38 0.18 7.45
C THR A 143 5.85 -0.65 8.60
N GLY A 144 4.53 -0.76 8.83
CA GLY A 144 3.98 -1.54 9.94
C GLY A 144 4.37 -1.06 11.36
N GLU A 145 5.00 0.11 11.53
CA GLU A 145 5.45 0.58 12.86
C GLU A 145 4.31 0.73 13.86
N SER A 146 3.18 1.28 13.44
CA SER A 146 2.02 1.47 14.32
C SER A 146 1.46 0.14 14.85
N LEU A 147 1.56 -0.93 14.04
CA LEU A 147 1.17 -2.27 14.49
C LEU A 147 2.14 -2.80 15.53
N LEU A 148 3.45 -2.67 15.27
CA LEU A 148 4.48 -3.06 16.22
C LEU A 148 4.32 -2.36 17.56
N LYS A 149 4.12 -1.03 17.57
CA LYS A 149 3.90 -0.26 18.80
C LYS A 149 2.70 -0.75 19.59
N ARG A 150 1.54 -0.91 18.93
CA ARG A 150 0.33 -1.40 19.60
C ARG A 150 0.51 -2.81 20.15
N ARG A 151 1.19 -3.70 19.41
CA ARG A 151 1.50 -5.05 19.89
C ARG A 151 2.33 -5.01 21.16
N LEU A 152 3.38 -4.19 21.19
CA LEU A 152 4.25 -4.03 22.36
C LEU A 152 3.52 -3.40 23.56
N GLU A 153 2.51 -2.56 23.34
CA GLU A 153 1.66 -2.00 24.40
C GLU A 153 0.71 -3.04 25.02
N THR A 154 0.33 -4.09 24.26
CA THR A 154 -0.60 -5.14 24.71
C THR A 154 0.08 -6.43 25.16
N MET A 155 1.39 -6.58 24.93
CA MET A 155 2.15 -7.77 25.31
C MET A 155 2.46 -7.72 26.81
N ASP A 156 2.39 -8.87 27.48
CA ASP A 156 2.88 -8.96 28.84
C ASP A 156 4.41 -8.79 28.84
N PRO A 157 5.02 -8.14 29.85
CA PRO A 157 6.47 -7.91 29.88
C PRO A 157 7.32 -9.20 29.90
N GLU A 158 6.71 -10.33 30.25
CA GLU A 158 7.34 -11.65 30.29
C GLU A 158 7.20 -12.43 28.97
N ASP A 159 6.33 -11.96 28.06
CA ASP A 159 6.14 -12.61 26.76
C ASP A 159 7.32 -12.32 25.83
N GLU A 160 7.73 -13.33 25.07
CA GLU A 160 8.70 -13.17 23.99
C GLU A 160 8.01 -12.74 22.69
N LEU A 161 8.64 -11.81 21.96
CA LEU A 161 8.16 -11.43 20.64
C LEU A 161 8.49 -12.56 19.65
N VAL A 162 7.45 -13.09 19.00
CA VAL A 162 7.60 -14.11 17.95
C VAL A 162 7.23 -13.54 16.58
N GLU A 163 7.74 -14.14 15.51
CA GLU A 163 7.50 -13.67 14.14
C GLU A 163 5.99 -13.54 13.82
N GLY A 164 5.20 -14.49 14.32
CA GLY A 164 3.74 -14.51 14.15
C GLY A 164 2.99 -13.40 14.88
N ALA A 165 3.63 -12.68 15.82
CA ALA A 165 3.02 -11.54 16.51
C ALA A 165 2.97 -10.29 15.62
N LEU A 166 3.82 -10.22 14.58
CA LEU A 166 4.00 -9.04 13.72
C LEU A 166 3.23 -9.19 12.41
N THR A 167 1.91 -9.25 12.53
CA THR A 167 1.03 -9.65 11.43
C THR A 167 0.01 -8.57 11.04
N PRO A 168 -0.35 -8.45 9.75
CA PRO A 168 -1.41 -7.55 9.28
C PRO A 168 -2.77 -7.76 9.94
N ARG A 169 -3.02 -8.94 10.55
CA ARG A 169 -4.25 -9.26 11.31
C ARG A 169 -4.62 -8.17 12.31
N ASP A 170 -3.63 -7.51 12.91
CA ASP A 170 -3.83 -6.45 13.91
C ASP A 170 -4.51 -5.20 13.34
N TYR A 171 -4.45 -4.96 12.03
CA TYR A 171 -5.27 -3.92 11.38
C TYR A 171 -6.76 -4.22 11.52
N VAL A 172 -7.15 -5.49 11.35
CA VAL A 172 -8.53 -5.92 11.39
C VAL A 172 -9.04 -5.93 12.83
N LEU A 173 -8.23 -6.44 13.77
CA LEU A 173 -8.54 -6.38 15.19
C LEU A 173 -8.71 -4.94 15.67
N GLY A 174 -7.84 -4.01 15.23
CA GLY A 174 -7.98 -2.59 15.53
C GLY A 174 -9.25 -1.96 14.98
N TYR A 175 -9.61 -2.30 13.75
CA TYR A 175 -10.89 -1.89 13.18
C TYR A 175 -12.08 -2.42 14.00
N LEU A 176 -12.05 -3.72 14.36
CA LEU A 176 -13.13 -4.32 15.13
C LEU A 176 -13.30 -3.64 16.50
N GLU A 177 -12.20 -3.43 17.23
CA GLU A 177 -12.23 -2.79 18.54
C GLU A 177 -12.68 -1.32 18.49
N GLN A 178 -12.19 -0.54 17.53
CA GLN A 178 -12.29 0.92 17.56
C GLN A 178 -13.38 1.50 16.65
N ALA A 179 -13.79 0.77 15.61
CA ALA A 179 -14.61 1.32 14.53
C ALA A 179 -15.82 0.46 14.16
N PHE A 180 -15.89 -0.80 14.60
CA PHE A 180 -17.08 -1.62 14.36
C PHE A 180 -18.28 -1.05 15.14
N PRO A 181 -19.46 -0.91 14.50
CA PRO A 181 -20.59 -0.22 15.11
C PRO A 181 -21.23 -1.06 16.21
N ILE A 182 -20.91 -0.75 17.47
CA ILE A 182 -21.53 -1.40 18.65
C ILE A 182 -22.46 -0.48 19.44
N HIS A 183 -22.43 0.84 19.20
CA HIS A 183 -23.18 1.81 19.99
C HIS A 183 -24.54 2.10 19.34
N ALA A 184 -25.60 1.91 20.11
CA ALA A 184 -26.98 2.16 19.68
C ALA A 184 -27.20 3.65 19.36
N GLN A 185 -28.04 3.90 18.38
CA GLN A 185 -28.46 5.22 17.93
C GLN A 185 -29.96 5.38 18.20
N LYS A 186 -30.40 6.63 18.38
CA LYS A 186 -31.81 7.01 18.43
C LYS A 186 -32.11 8.07 17.37
N LEU A 187 -33.33 8.05 16.84
CA LEU A 187 -33.87 9.13 16.02
C LEU A 187 -34.45 10.20 16.94
N VAL A 188 -34.03 11.44 16.75
CA VAL A 188 -34.52 12.61 17.46
C VAL A 188 -34.97 13.65 16.43
N GLU A 189 -36.15 14.20 16.62
CA GLU A 189 -36.62 15.31 15.78
C GLU A 189 -36.02 16.62 16.28
N ILE A 190 -35.26 17.31 15.41
CA ILE A 190 -34.67 18.63 15.67
C ILE A 190 -35.08 19.56 14.53
N ASP A 191 -35.82 20.63 14.87
CA ASP A 191 -36.31 21.63 13.90
C ASP A 191 -37.07 21.03 12.70
N GLY A 192 -37.88 20.00 12.94
CA GLY A 192 -38.66 19.29 11.91
C GLY A 192 -37.84 18.32 11.04
N ASN A 193 -36.55 18.14 11.33
CA ASN A 193 -35.69 17.15 10.69
C ASN A 193 -35.42 16.00 11.65
N MET A 194 -35.53 14.77 11.16
CA MET A 194 -35.10 13.59 11.91
C MET A 194 -33.57 13.49 11.87
N VAL A 195 -32.94 13.66 13.03
CA VAL A 195 -31.50 13.58 13.22
C VAL A 195 -31.18 12.33 14.04
N VAL A 196 -30.12 11.64 13.68
CA VAL A 196 -29.64 10.47 14.42
C VAL A 196 -28.61 10.88 15.45
N GLU A 197 -28.87 10.54 16.71
CA GLU A 197 -27.99 10.80 17.83
C GLU A 197 -27.59 9.50 18.54
N PRO A 198 -26.35 9.41 19.07
CA PRO A 198 -25.95 8.28 19.91
C PRO A 198 -26.87 8.16 21.13
N LEU A 199 -27.37 6.95 21.39
CA LEU A 199 -28.17 6.67 22.58
C LEU A 199 -27.27 6.68 23.81
N ARG A 200 -27.68 7.42 24.84
CA ARG A 200 -26.98 7.52 26.13
C ARG A 200 -27.86 7.01 27.26
N ASP A 201 -27.25 6.37 28.24
CA ASP A 201 -27.93 5.94 29.47
C ASP A 201 -28.07 7.08 30.49
N GLU A 202 -28.61 6.76 31.66
CA GLU A 202 -28.83 7.71 32.76
C GLU A 202 -27.53 8.36 33.29
N THR A 203 -26.38 7.72 33.06
CA THR A 203 -25.06 8.25 33.45
C THR A 203 -24.42 9.11 32.34
N GLY A 204 -25.06 9.19 31.17
CA GLY A 204 -24.53 9.86 29.99
C GLY A 204 -23.57 8.99 29.16
N ALA A 205 -23.35 7.73 29.54
CA ALA A 205 -22.51 6.79 28.79
C ALA A 205 -23.23 6.29 27.53
N LEU A 206 -22.47 5.93 26.48
CA LEU A 206 -23.04 5.40 25.24
C LEU A 206 -23.63 4.01 25.47
N VAL A 207 -24.87 3.79 25.02
CA VAL A 207 -25.52 2.49 25.12
C VAL A 207 -24.94 1.52 24.08
N VAL A 208 -24.51 0.36 24.55
CA VAL A 208 -23.95 -0.71 23.71
C VAL A 208 -25.03 -1.70 23.31
N SER A 209 -25.15 -1.98 22.01
CA SER A 209 -25.98 -3.06 21.48
C SER A 209 -25.32 -4.41 21.77
N ARG A 210 -25.99 -5.26 22.58
CA ARG A 210 -25.49 -6.58 22.96
C ARG A 210 -25.27 -7.49 21.75
N GLU A 211 -26.16 -7.41 20.78
CA GLU A 211 -26.07 -8.19 19.54
C GLU A 211 -24.86 -7.77 18.71
N ALA A 212 -24.71 -6.46 18.44
CA ALA A 212 -23.57 -5.95 17.69
C ALA A 212 -22.22 -6.23 18.38
N LEU A 213 -22.21 -6.16 19.72
CA LEU A 213 -21.04 -6.51 20.53
C LEU A 213 -20.65 -7.99 20.36
N ALA A 214 -21.63 -8.90 20.45
CA ALA A 214 -21.39 -10.33 20.26
C ALA A 214 -20.89 -10.67 18.84
N LEU A 215 -21.45 -10.02 17.81
CA LEU A 215 -21.00 -10.16 16.42
C LEU A 215 -19.54 -9.74 16.22
N ARG A 216 -19.14 -8.62 16.85
CA ARG A 216 -17.75 -8.14 16.84
C ARG A 216 -16.83 -9.14 17.54
N ASP A 217 -17.17 -9.54 18.76
CA ASP A 217 -16.31 -10.39 19.58
C ASP A 217 -16.13 -11.78 18.96
N ALA A 218 -17.19 -12.34 18.35
CA ALA A 218 -17.10 -13.59 17.60
C ALA A 218 -16.16 -13.46 16.38
N ALA A 219 -16.26 -12.38 15.62
CA ALA A 219 -15.36 -12.13 14.49
C ALA A 219 -13.90 -11.95 14.94
N MET A 220 -13.67 -11.30 16.08
CA MET A 220 -12.33 -11.19 16.67
C MET A 220 -11.77 -12.56 17.05
N MET A 221 -12.57 -13.41 17.71
CA MET A 221 -12.14 -14.77 18.07
C MET A 221 -11.79 -15.60 16.83
N GLU A 222 -12.61 -15.57 15.78
CA GLU A 222 -12.34 -16.26 14.51
C GLU A 222 -11.00 -15.82 13.91
N LEU A 223 -10.75 -14.50 13.82
CA LEU A 223 -9.49 -13.96 13.31
C LEU A 223 -8.26 -14.45 14.08
N MET A 224 -8.38 -14.60 15.40
CA MET A 224 -7.26 -15.07 16.24
C MET A 224 -6.85 -16.51 15.93
N THR A 225 -7.74 -17.32 15.34
CA THR A 225 -7.43 -18.70 14.89
C THR A 225 -6.66 -18.75 13.57
N LEU A 226 -6.67 -17.66 12.79
CA LEU A 226 -6.05 -17.63 11.47
C LEU A 226 -4.53 -17.51 11.57
N ALA A 227 -3.83 -18.18 10.65
CA ALA A 227 -2.37 -18.17 10.62
C ALA A 227 -1.84 -16.74 10.41
N PRO A 228 -0.84 -16.32 11.21
CA PRO A 228 -0.21 -15.02 11.02
C PRO A 228 0.77 -15.06 9.85
N ILE A 229 0.82 -13.99 9.07
CA ILE A 229 1.88 -13.73 8.11
C ILE A 229 2.69 -12.53 8.59
N PRO A 230 4.02 -12.63 8.74
CA PRO A 230 4.86 -11.51 9.13
C PRO A 230 4.94 -10.41 8.06
N SER A 231 5.25 -9.19 8.45
CA SER A 231 5.46 -8.09 7.48
C SER A 231 6.67 -8.36 6.58
N ALA A 232 6.60 -7.94 5.31
CA ALA A 232 7.70 -8.12 4.36
C ALA A 232 8.99 -7.40 4.79
N LEU A 233 8.85 -6.20 5.37
CA LEU A 233 9.97 -5.41 5.85
C LEU A 233 10.73 -6.16 6.97
N ASP A 234 10.01 -6.74 7.91
CA ASP A 234 10.62 -7.50 9.01
C ASP A 234 11.28 -8.78 8.50
N GLN A 235 10.62 -9.52 7.61
CA GLN A 235 11.21 -10.71 6.99
C GLN A 235 12.52 -10.40 6.24
N ILE A 236 12.61 -9.27 5.55
CA ILE A 236 13.84 -8.85 4.87
C ILE A 236 14.92 -8.51 5.91
N LEU A 237 14.58 -7.75 6.97
CA LEU A 237 15.53 -7.45 8.05
C LEU A 237 16.04 -8.73 8.74
N TRP A 238 15.18 -9.70 9.00
CA TRP A 238 15.58 -10.98 9.62
C TRP A 238 16.44 -11.84 8.68
N ALA A 239 16.20 -11.78 7.38
CA ALA A 239 16.92 -12.59 6.40
C ALA A 239 18.34 -12.10 6.12
N PHE A 240 18.60 -10.79 6.27
CA PHE A 240 19.88 -10.17 5.92
C PHE A 240 20.61 -9.54 7.11
N GLY A 241 19.92 -9.29 8.22
CA GLY A 241 20.46 -8.59 9.37
C GLY A 241 20.52 -7.07 9.16
N ASP A 242 20.67 -6.34 10.25
CA ASP A 242 20.80 -4.89 10.27
C ASP A 242 22.17 -4.42 9.77
N GLU A 243 23.21 -5.24 9.86
CA GLU A 243 24.54 -4.95 9.31
C GLU A 243 24.53 -4.86 7.77
N ALA A 244 23.73 -5.68 7.08
CA ALA A 244 23.66 -5.67 5.62
C ALA A 244 22.61 -4.71 5.05
N VAL A 245 21.61 -4.33 5.85
CA VAL A 245 20.43 -3.56 5.42
C VAL A 245 20.48 -2.14 5.97
N ALA A 246 20.57 -1.18 5.06
CA ALA A 246 20.34 0.23 5.33
C ALA A 246 18.84 0.53 5.39
N GLU A 247 18.29 0.70 6.59
CA GLU A 247 16.89 1.07 6.75
C GLU A 247 16.73 2.60 6.75
N VAL A 248 15.97 3.13 5.79
CA VAL A 248 15.64 4.56 5.63
C VAL A 248 14.12 4.74 5.63
N THR A 249 13.49 4.31 6.73
CA THR A 249 12.04 4.36 6.92
C THR A 249 11.65 5.35 8.03
N GLY A 250 10.34 5.56 8.21
CA GLY A 250 9.79 6.33 9.33
C GLY A 250 9.86 5.62 10.70
N ARG A 251 10.30 4.37 10.76
CA ARG A 251 10.30 3.58 12.00
C ARG A 251 11.19 4.19 13.08
N SER A 252 10.65 4.43 14.27
CA SER A 252 11.43 4.73 15.49
C SER A 252 11.90 3.48 16.23
N ILE A 253 11.28 2.34 15.94
CA ILE A 253 11.64 1.01 16.48
C ILE A 253 11.53 -0.03 15.37
N ARG A 254 12.36 -1.08 15.45
CA ARG A 254 12.31 -2.22 14.53
C ARG A 254 12.54 -3.55 15.27
N PRO A 255 11.89 -4.63 14.84
CA PRO A 255 12.13 -5.96 15.38
C PRO A 255 13.27 -6.63 14.61
N LEU A 256 14.36 -6.95 15.29
CA LEU A 256 15.51 -7.68 14.74
C LEU A 256 15.53 -9.11 15.25
N LYS A 257 16.28 -9.97 14.58
CA LYS A 257 16.42 -11.38 14.92
C LYS A 257 17.88 -11.68 15.28
N ALA A 258 18.10 -12.17 16.50
CA ALA A 258 19.42 -12.57 16.98
C ALA A 258 19.87 -13.90 16.35
N GLU A 259 21.15 -14.25 16.50
CA GLU A 259 21.74 -15.47 15.93
C GLU A 259 21.12 -16.76 16.47
N ASP A 260 20.67 -16.75 17.73
CA ASP A 260 19.95 -17.86 18.38
C ASP A 260 18.46 -17.93 17.96
N GLY A 261 17.99 -16.96 17.17
CA GLY A 261 16.66 -16.92 16.59
C GLY A 261 15.62 -16.12 17.36
N HIS A 262 15.92 -15.59 18.56
CA HIS A 262 14.95 -14.76 19.29
C HIS A 262 14.80 -13.38 18.66
N LEU A 263 13.59 -12.80 18.75
CA LEU A 263 13.36 -11.43 18.29
C LEU A 263 13.60 -10.44 19.44
N PHE A 264 14.19 -9.30 19.11
CA PHE A 264 14.36 -8.18 20.03
C PHE A 264 14.03 -6.86 19.36
N ILE A 265 13.67 -5.85 20.17
CA ILE A 265 13.34 -4.52 19.68
C ILE A 265 14.55 -3.60 19.76
N GLU A 266 14.95 -3.07 18.61
CA GLU A 266 15.95 -2.01 18.53
C GLU A 266 15.26 -0.64 18.42
N LYS A 267 15.69 0.32 19.22
CA LYS A 267 15.30 1.74 19.09
C LYS A 267 16.22 2.44 18.10
N ARG A 268 15.64 3.11 17.11
CA ARG A 268 16.37 3.86 16.09
C ARG A 268 16.53 5.31 16.53
N ALA A 269 17.73 5.87 16.36
CA ALA A 269 18.01 7.27 16.63
C ALA A 269 17.40 8.18 15.54
N ALA A 270 17.15 9.45 15.87
CA ALA A 270 16.65 10.42 14.88
C ALA A 270 17.61 10.61 13.68
N SER A 271 18.91 10.40 13.90
CA SER A 271 19.95 10.46 12.87
C SER A 271 20.07 9.19 12.03
N SER A 272 19.41 8.07 12.40
CA SER A 272 19.60 6.76 11.75
C SER A 272 19.37 6.82 10.25
N ASN A 273 18.35 7.53 9.77
CA ASN A 273 18.10 7.63 8.31
C ASN A 273 19.26 8.25 7.54
N SER A 274 20.01 9.18 8.15
CA SER A 274 21.17 9.80 7.51
C SER A 274 22.40 8.90 7.55
N SER A 275 22.68 8.24 8.68
CA SER A 275 23.79 7.30 8.79
C SER A 275 23.59 6.06 7.92
N GLU A 276 22.38 5.51 7.86
CA GLU A 276 22.03 4.36 7.02
C GLU A 276 22.14 4.70 5.53
N THR A 277 21.72 5.91 5.13
CA THR A 277 21.93 6.39 3.76
C THR A 277 23.41 6.49 3.44
N GLN A 278 24.21 7.03 4.37
CA GLN A 278 25.65 7.17 4.18
C GLN A 278 26.33 5.80 4.05
N ALA A 279 26.02 4.85 4.95
CA ALA A 279 26.56 3.49 4.92
C ALA A 279 26.26 2.79 3.58
N PHE A 280 25.04 2.95 3.05
CA PHE A 280 24.72 2.45 1.72
C PHE A 280 25.52 3.13 0.60
N MET A 281 25.63 4.46 0.63
CA MET A 281 26.35 5.23 -0.40
C MET A 281 27.88 5.07 -0.31
N ASP A 282 28.41 4.74 0.87
CA ASP A 282 29.81 4.40 1.10
C ASP A 282 30.15 2.95 0.72
N GLY A 283 29.13 2.09 0.55
CA GLY A 283 29.30 0.69 0.16
C GLY A 283 29.54 -0.24 1.34
N GLU A 284 29.27 0.23 2.56
CA GLU A 284 29.27 -0.58 3.77
C GLU A 284 28.04 -1.51 3.81
N LYS A 285 26.92 -1.04 3.25
CA LYS A 285 25.69 -1.81 3.08
C LYS A 285 25.29 -1.86 1.61
N ASP A 286 24.88 -3.04 1.13
CA ASP A 286 24.47 -3.26 -0.26
C ASP A 286 22.96 -3.35 -0.45
N ILE A 287 22.19 -3.38 0.63
CA ILE A 287 20.73 -3.39 0.63
C ILE A 287 20.26 -2.10 1.28
N LEU A 288 19.35 -1.36 0.63
CA LEU A 288 18.68 -0.21 1.23
C LEU A 288 17.17 -0.39 1.13
N ILE A 289 16.45 -0.21 2.23
CA ILE A 289 14.99 -0.18 2.23
C ILE A 289 14.52 1.21 2.61
N PHE A 290 13.60 1.81 1.85
CA PHE A 290 13.08 3.13 2.16
C PHE A 290 11.56 3.21 2.04
N SER A 291 10.98 4.11 2.84
CA SER A 291 9.61 4.58 2.67
C SER A 291 9.58 6.07 2.36
N ASP A 292 8.46 6.58 1.84
CA ASP A 292 8.31 8.01 1.51
C ASP A 292 8.68 8.94 2.67
N ALA A 293 8.24 8.57 3.89
CA ALA A 293 8.54 9.34 5.10
C ALA A 293 10.04 9.38 5.42
N GLY A 294 10.75 8.26 5.30
CA GLY A 294 12.19 8.20 5.59
C GLY A 294 13.08 8.75 4.47
N GLY A 295 12.68 8.52 3.22
CA GLY A 295 13.46 8.85 2.01
C GLY A 295 13.32 10.29 1.50
N THR A 296 12.54 11.13 2.18
CA THR A 296 12.33 12.53 1.77
C THR A 296 13.67 13.26 1.63
N GLY A 297 13.89 13.90 0.47
CA GLY A 297 15.11 14.65 0.16
C GLY A 297 16.35 13.81 -0.15
N ARG A 298 16.29 12.48 -0.05
CA ARG A 298 17.45 11.59 -0.20
C ARG A 298 17.60 11.05 -1.61
N SER A 299 18.78 10.52 -1.92
CA SER A 299 19.13 9.99 -3.23
C SER A 299 20.04 8.78 -3.07
N TYR A 300 19.75 7.72 -3.81
CA TYR A 300 20.39 6.41 -3.70
C TYR A 300 20.95 5.92 -5.05
N HIS A 301 20.97 6.78 -6.07
CA HIS A 301 21.56 6.48 -7.37
C HIS A 301 23.05 6.14 -7.24
N ALA A 302 23.58 5.38 -8.20
CA ALA A 302 25.01 5.11 -8.31
C ALA A 302 25.75 6.37 -8.81
N ALA A 303 25.87 7.39 -7.95
CA ALA A 303 26.48 8.67 -8.28
C ALA A 303 27.97 8.52 -8.62
N GLN A 304 28.46 9.30 -9.58
CA GLN A 304 29.91 9.38 -9.90
C GLN A 304 30.77 9.77 -8.68
N THR A 305 30.19 10.49 -7.73
CA THR A 305 30.86 10.95 -6.51
C THR A 305 30.72 9.98 -5.32
N ALA A 306 29.86 8.97 -5.42
CA ALA A 306 29.67 7.99 -4.35
C ALA A 306 30.73 6.88 -4.45
N LYS A 307 31.09 6.29 -3.30
CA LYS A 307 31.95 5.10 -3.28
C LYS A 307 31.20 3.87 -3.79
N ASN A 308 29.95 3.69 -3.36
CA ASN A 308 29.09 2.63 -3.87
C ASN A 308 28.56 3.00 -5.25
N GLN A 309 29.25 2.54 -6.29
CA GLN A 309 28.87 2.72 -7.69
C GLN A 309 28.22 1.48 -8.31
N LYS A 310 27.91 0.46 -7.51
CA LYS A 310 27.26 -0.77 -8.00
C LYS A 310 25.94 -0.42 -8.69
N ARG A 311 25.64 -1.10 -9.80
CA ARG A 311 24.38 -0.89 -10.52
C ARG A 311 23.19 -1.14 -9.59
N ARG A 312 22.23 -0.21 -9.57
CA ARG A 312 21.08 -0.29 -8.66
C ARG A 312 20.03 -1.26 -9.20
N ARG A 313 19.69 -2.28 -8.40
CA ARG A 313 18.48 -3.08 -8.56
C ARG A 313 17.40 -2.49 -7.67
N HIS A 314 16.45 -1.77 -8.26
CA HIS A 314 15.39 -1.12 -7.51
C HIS A 314 14.13 -2.01 -7.53
N TYR A 315 13.78 -2.54 -6.37
CA TYR A 315 12.57 -3.30 -6.11
C TYR A 315 11.42 -2.35 -5.73
N LEU A 316 10.42 -2.23 -6.59
CA LEU A 316 9.14 -1.65 -6.23
C LEU A 316 8.31 -2.76 -5.55
N LEU A 317 8.51 -2.91 -4.23
CA LEU A 317 7.85 -3.93 -3.44
C LEU A 317 6.39 -3.58 -3.20
N GLU A 318 6.15 -2.32 -2.82
CA GLU A 318 4.82 -1.78 -2.66
C GLU A 318 4.64 -0.58 -3.59
N PRO A 319 3.86 -0.73 -4.66
CA PRO A 319 3.60 0.36 -5.58
C PRO A 319 2.85 1.54 -4.95
N GLY A 320 2.07 1.28 -3.89
CA GLY A 320 1.17 2.26 -3.29
C GLY A 320 -0.04 2.61 -4.16
N TRP A 321 -0.98 3.33 -3.59
CA TRP A 321 -2.22 3.77 -4.26
C TRP A 321 -2.00 4.95 -5.22
N ARG A 322 -0.92 5.69 -4.99
CA ARG A 322 -0.57 6.91 -5.68
C ARG A 322 0.63 6.65 -6.56
N ALA A 323 0.37 6.42 -7.85
CA ALA A 323 1.44 6.14 -8.81
C ALA A 323 2.45 7.30 -8.94
N ASP A 324 2.09 8.53 -8.57
CA ASP A 324 3.01 9.66 -8.44
C ASP A 324 4.02 9.47 -7.30
N ALA A 325 3.59 8.93 -6.17
CA ALA A 325 4.50 8.57 -5.07
C ALA A 325 5.45 7.44 -5.48
N ALA A 326 4.93 6.42 -6.17
CA ALA A 326 5.74 5.34 -6.75
C ALA A 326 6.86 5.90 -7.64
N ILE A 327 6.50 6.77 -8.59
CA ILE A 327 7.45 7.41 -9.53
C ILE A 327 8.47 8.28 -8.80
N GLN A 328 8.05 9.04 -7.79
CA GLN A 328 8.99 9.84 -6.99
C GLN A 328 10.03 8.95 -6.29
N GLY A 329 9.63 7.76 -5.84
CA GLY A 329 10.52 6.75 -5.30
C GLY A 329 11.53 6.22 -6.33
N LEU A 330 11.10 5.92 -7.56
CA LEU A 330 12.02 5.53 -8.65
C LEU A 330 13.05 6.61 -8.96
N GLY A 331 12.64 7.88 -8.87
CA GLY A 331 13.53 9.03 -8.97
C GLY A 331 14.59 9.11 -7.87
N ARG A 332 14.54 8.28 -6.82
CA ARG A 332 15.60 8.20 -5.80
C ARG A 332 16.82 7.44 -6.32
N THR A 333 16.65 6.48 -7.23
CA THR A 333 17.76 5.72 -7.83
C THR A 333 18.06 6.12 -9.26
N HIS A 334 17.20 6.91 -9.90
CA HIS A 334 17.40 7.42 -11.25
C HIS A 334 17.62 8.95 -11.22
N ARG A 335 18.88 9.39 -11.36
CA ARG A 335 19.28 10.80 -11.28
C ARG A 335 20.36 11.14 -12.31
N SER A 336 20.55 12.43 -12.57
CA SER A 336 21.71 12.92 -13.33
C SER A 336 23.03 12.53 -12.64
N ALA A 337 24.11 12.41 -13.42
CA ALA A 337 25.45 12.06 -12.92
C ALA A 337 25.57 10.69 -12.25
N GLN A 338 24.64 9.76 -12.53
CA GLN A 338 24.82 8.34 -12.22
C GLN A 338 25.82 7.69 -13.20
N VAL A 339 26.63 6.74 -12.73
CA VAL A 339 27.56 5.96 -13.58
C VAL A 339 26.87 4.86 -14.38
N SER A 340 25.70 4.43 -13.93
CA SER A 340 24.92 3.36 -14.54
C SER A 340 23.43 3.61 -14.38
N ALA A 341 22.65 3.29 -15.41
CA ALA A 341 21.20 3.27 -15.31
C ALA A 341 20.70 2.17 -14.35
N PRO A 342 19.69 2.47 -13.51
CA PRO A 342 19.11 1.47 -12.63
C PRO A 342 18.36 0.40 -13.43
N PHE A 343 18.18 -0.76 -12.79
CA PHE A 343 17.26 -1.79 -13.20
C PHE A 343 16.07 -1.75 -12.25
N PHE A 344 14.86 -1.55 -12.75
CA PHE A 344 13.62 -1.53 -11.97
C PHE A 344 12.91 -2.88 -11.99
N ARG A 345 12.50 -3.38 -10.83
CA ARG A 345 11.82 -4.65 -10.66
C ARG A 345 10.51 -4.43 -9.92
N VAL A 346 9.40 -4.71 -10.55
CA VAL A 346 8.07 -4.60 -9.91
C VAL A 346 7.68 -5.93 -9.31
N CYS A 347 7.35 -5.95 -8.02
CA CYS A 347 7.03 -7.18 -7.30
C CYS A 347 5.52 -7.38 -7.18
N THR A 348 4.99 -8.46 -7.75
CA THR A 348 3.56 -8.79 -7.75
C THR A 348 3.34 -10.24 -7.31
N SER A 349 2.10 -10.63 -7.04
CA SER A 349 1.67 -12.03 -6.93
C SER A 349 0.79 -12.44 -8.10
N ASP A 350 0.50 -13.73 -8.17
CA ASP A 350 -0.50 -14.35 -9.06
C ASP A 350 -1.96 -14.08 -8.61
N VAL A 351 -2.17 -13.36 -7.50
CA VAL A 351 -3.50 -12.89 -7.11
C VAL A 351 -3.96 -11.77 -8.02
N HIS A 352 -4.97 -12.06 -8.83
CA HIS A 352 -5.53 -11.16 -9.85
C HIS A 352 -5.92 -9.78 -9.31
N GLY A 353 -6.39 -9.69 -8.06
CA GLY A 353 -6.74 -8.42 -7.42
C GLY A 353 -5.55 -7.46 -7.29
N GLU A 354 -4.32 -7.99 -7.15
CA GLU A 354 -3.11 -7.18 -7.06
C GLU A 354 -2.69 -6.58 -8.41
N LYS A 355 -2.99 -7.29 -9.52
CA LYS A 355 -2.66 -6.83 -10.88
C LYS A 355 -3.20 -5.44 -11.19
N ARG A 356 -4.32 -5.04 -10.59
CA ARG A 356 -4.88 -3.68 -10.73
C ARG A 356 -3.89 -2.59 -10.31
N PHE A 357 -3.16 -2.78 -9.21
CA PHE A 357 -2.19 -1.79 -8.71
C PHE A 357 -0.98 -1.70 -9.62
N THR A 358 -0.47 -2.87 -9.99
CA THR A 358 0.66 -3.01 -10.89
C THR A 358 0.36 -2.39 -12.26
N SER A 359 -0.86 -2.60 -12.79
CA SER A 359 -1.38 -2.05 -14.05
C SER A 359 -1.38 -0.52 -14.10
N THR A 360 -1.82 0.15 -13.02
CA THR A 360 -1.85 1.62 -12.98
C THR A 360 -0.44 2.20 -13.02
N ILE A 361 0.54 1.56 -12.37
CA ILE A 361 1.92 2.05 -12.33
C ILE A 361 2.67 1.73 -13.61
N ALA A 362 2.50 0.53 -14.14
CA ALA A 362 2.92 0.13 -15.49
C ALA A 362 2.62 1.22 -16.51
N LYS A 363 1.34 1.59 -16.62
CA LYS A 363 0.86 2.61 -17.54
C LYS A 363 1.53 3.97 -17.33
N ARG A 364 1.76 4.38 -16.08
CA ARG A 364 2.44 5.67 -15.82
C ARG A 364 3.92 5.63 -16.17
N LEU A 365 4.60 4.50 -15.95
CA LEU A 365 5.98 4.30 -16.39
C LEU A 365 6.09 4.32 -17.90
N ASP A 366 5.17 3.65 -18.60
CA ASP A 366 5.08 3.66 -20.06
C ASP A 366 4.86 5.09 -20.59
N GLN A 367 3.99 5.87 -19.94
CA GLN A 367 3.78 7.28 -20.29
C GLN A 367 5.05 8.11 -20.11
N LEU A 368 5.80 7.90 -19.02
CA LEU A 368 7.09 8.58 -18.79
C LEU A 368 8.14 8.19 -19.84
N GLY A 369 8.23 6.90 -20.19
CA GLY A 369 9.09 6.40 -21.25
C GLY A 369 8.74 7.00 -22.62
N ALA A 370 7.45 7.01 -22.98
CA ALA A 370 6.91 7.57 -24.22
C ALA A 370 7.02 9.10 -24.31
N LEU A 371 7.20 9.80 -23.18
CA LEU A 371 7.48 11.24 -23.15
C LEU A 371 8.97 11.55 -23.40
N THR A 372 9.87 10.59 -23.12
CA THR A 372 11.33 10.77 -23.30
C THR A 372 11.85 10.23 -24.63
N LYS A 373 11.21 9.18 -25.18
CA LYS A 373 11.40 8.71 -26.56
C LYS A 373 10.22 9.20 -27.40
N GLY A 374 10.45 9.97 -28.46
CA GLY A 374 9.41 10.50 -29.35
C GLY A 374 8.59 9.45 -30.14
N GLN A 375 8.53 8.19 -29.68
CA GLN A 375 7.83 7.08 -30.30
C GLN A 375 7.03 6.30 -29.24
N ARG A 376 5.71 6.23 -29.43
CA ARG A 376 4.77 5.49 -28.57
C ARG A 376 4.95 3.97 -28.59
N GLU A 377 5.67 3.43 -29.57
CA GLU A 377 5.76 1.98 -29.81
C GLU A 377 6.78 1.23 -28.96
N THR A 378 7.51 1.91 -28.05
CA THR A 378 8.51 1.27 -27.18
C THR A 378 8.12 1.25 -25.69
N GLY A 379 6.86 1.62 -25.38
CA GLY A 379 6.39 2.00 -24.04
C GLY A 379 6.77 1.05 -22.91
N SER A 380 6.63 -0.27 -23.09
CA SER A 380 6.79 -1.21 -21.97
C SER A 380 8.12 -1.96 -21.93
N GLN A 381 8.95 -1.96 -22.98
CA GLN A 381 10.04 -2.95 -23.14
C GLN A 381 9.61 -4.41 -22.81
N GLY A 382 8.33 -4.76 -22.97
CA GLY A 382 7.79 -6.07 -22.58
C GLY A 382 7.55 -6.26 -21.07
N MET A 383 7.66 -5.20 -20.26
CA MET A 383 7.42 -5.22 -18.81
C MET A 383 5.97 -5.54 -18.45
N PHE A 384 5.02 -5.11 -19.29
CA PHE A 384 3.59 -5.39 -19.13
C PHE A 384 2.97 -5.74 -20.47
N ARG A 385 2.11 -6.75 -20.45
CA ARG A 385 1.33 -7.15 -21.61
C ARG A 385 0.12 -6.23 -21.73
N GLU A 386 -0.45 -6.11 -22.94
CA GLU A 386 -1.65 -5.30 -23.14
C GLU A 386 -2.84 -5.80 -22.28
N GLU A 387 -2.90 -7.11 -22.03
CA GLU A 387 -3.85 -7.77 -21.12
C GLU A 387 -3.69 -7.34 -19.66
N ASP A 388 -2.52 -6.87 -19.24
CA ASP A 388 -2.30 -6.36 -17.90
C ASP A 388 -2.87 -4.94 -17.72
N ASN A 389 -3.29 -4.26 -18.79
CA ASN A 389 -3.91 -2.93 -18.72
C ASN A 389 -5.43 -3.01 -18.51
N LEU A 390 -5.84 -3.03 -17.24
CA LEU A 390 -7.25 -3.12 -16.83
C LEU A 390 -8.06 -1.84 -17.09
N GLU A 391 -7.43 -0.77 -17.59
CA GLU A 391 -8.09 0.49 -17.95
C GLU A 391 -8.28 0.67 -19.47
N SER A 392 -7.87 -0.32 -20.27
CA SER A 392 -7.99 -0.29 -21.73
C SER A 392 -9.46 -0.30 -22.20
N PRO A 393 -9.75 0.16 -23.43
CA PRO A 393 -11.09 -0.02 -24.03
C PRO A 393 -11.53 -1.49 -24.05
N ILE A 394 -10.59 -2.41 -24.27
CA ILE A 394 -10.83 -3.87 -24.27
C ILE A 394 -11.23 -4.32 -22.86
N ALA A 395 -10.49 -3.94 -21.82
CA ALA A 395 -10.82 -4.28 -20.44
C ALA A 395 -12.20 -3.76 -20.02
N ARG A 396 -12.57 -2.54 -20.45
CA ARG A 396 -13.92 -1.99 -20.21
C ARG A 396 -15.00 -2.77 -20.94
N ALA A 397 -14.76 -3.19 -22.18
CA ALA A 397 -15.69 -4.00 -22.94
C ALA A 397 -15.87 -5.39 -22.30
N ALA A 398 -14.77 -6.03 -21.89
CA ALA A 398 -14.77 -7.30 -21.18
C ALA A 398 -15.55 -7.22 -19.86
N LEU A 399 -15.35 -6.17 -19.06
CA LEU A 399 -16.10 -5.96 -17.81
C LEU A 399 -17.61 -5.80 -18.05
N ARG A 400 -18.01 -5.06 -19.09
CA ARG A 400 -19.43 -4.94 -19.45
C ARG A 400 -20.02 -6.26 -19.93
N GLY A 401 -19.29 -7.00 -20.76
CA GLY A 401 -19.68 -8.33 -21.21
C GLY A 401 -19.88 -9.27 -20.03
N TYR A 402 -18.93 -9.26 -19.08
CA TYR A 402 -19.01 -10.04 -17.86
C TYR A 402 -20.26 -9.71 -17.02
N PHE A 403 -20.57 -8.43 -16.80
CA PHE A 403 -21.80 -8.07 -16.08
C PHE A 403 -23.07 -8.48 -16.83
N ALA A 404 -23.07 -8.42 -18.16
CA ALA A 404 -24.19 -8.89 -18.97
C ALA A 404 -24.36 -10.41 -18.88
N ASP A 405 -23.26 -11.17 -18.83
CA ASP A 405 -23.29 -12.62 -18.63
C ASP A 405 -23.71 -12.98 -17.21
N LEU A 406 -23.26 -12.24 -16.20
CA LEU A 406 -23.68 -12.41 -14.81
C LEU A 406 -25.19 -12.18 -14.64
N ALA A 407 -25.71 -11.07 -15.20
CA ALA A 407 -27.13 -10.76 -15.19
C ALA A 407 -27.99 -11.80 -15.93
N ALA A 408 -27.40 -12.49 -16.90
CA ALA A 408 -28.07 -13.54 -17.66
C ALA A 408 -27.80 -14.96 -17.14
N GLY A 409 -27.08 -15.12 -16.03
CA GLY A 409 -26.72 -16.42 -15.47
C GLY A 409 -25.78 -17.26 -16.35
N ARG A 410 -25.03 -16.61 -17.25
CA ARG A 410 -24.05 -17.25 -18.15
C ARG A 410 -22.60 -17.14 -17.68
N ALA A 411 -22.34 -16.38 -16.61
CA ALA A 411 -20.99 -16.25 -16.07
C ALA A 411 -20.55 -17.57 -15.42
N GLU A 412 -19.50 -18.19 -15.97
CA GLU A 412 -18.93 -19.44 -15.44
C GLU A 412 -18.18 -19.22 -14.11
N ALA A 413 -17.57 -18.04 -13.94
CA ALA A 413 -16.66 -17.75 -12.83
C ALA A 413 -17.35 -17.26 -11.56
N MET A 414 -18.57 -16.71 -11.64
CA MET A 414 -19.34 -16.25 -10.48
C MET A 414 -20.84 -16.30 -10.77
N SER A 415 -21.65 -16.50 -9.74
CA SER A 415 -23.10 -16.33 -9.80
C SER A 415 -23.54 -15.12 -8.97
N TYR A 416 -24.75 -14.62 -9.21
CA TYR A 416 -25.46 -13.83 -8.19
C TYR A 416 -25.76 -14.78 -7.04
N GLU A 417 -24.83 -14.94 -6.10
CA GLU A 417 -25.19 -15.56 -4.82
C GLU A 417 -26.27 -14.67 -4.17
N SER A 418 -27.44 -15.26 -3.94
CA SER A 418 -28.61 -14.66 -3.29
C SER A 418 -28.42 -14.52 -1.78
#